data_AF-A0A853FRL1-F1
#
_entry.id   AF-A0A853FRL1-F1
#
_cell.length_a   1.000
_cell.length_b   1.000
_cell.length_c   1.000
_cell.angle_alpha   90.00
_cell.angle_beta   90.00
_cell.angle_gamma   90.00
#
_symmetry.space_group_name_H-M   'P 1'
#
loop_
_entity.id
_entity.type
_entity.pdbx_description
1 polymer ?
#
loop_
_entity_poly.entity_id
_entity_poly.type
_entity_poly.pdbx_seq_one_letter_code
_entity_poly.pdbx_strand_id
1 'polypeptide(L)'
;MTHELSLPEDAAWAAFEARDRAFDGRLIVAVTTTRIYCKPTCPARRPKREHVEFYDDAEAARAAGYRACLRCKPDEVGRDRIAVAKAVALIEAAEESVSLDEVAAAVGYAPHHFHRLFKRATGVTPAAYARSLKAKRAAEALGEGSVTEAIYEAGYSAPSRFYETANARLGMSPSVWKRGGAGVTIRWTIAETSLGPLLIAATDKGLCRVAFDENALGLATRFPAAEIVQGGAALSALAARVVAEVESPGRDTDLPLDVQGTAFQEAVWQALRAIPPGETRSYAQIATAAGSPGAVRAAGTACGANHVPVIIPCHRALRSDGSMGGYAYGVDRKQALLKREGAE
;
A
#
# COMPACT_ATOMS: atom_id res chain seq x y z
N MET A 1 -21.68 5.91 38.98
CA MET A 1 -21.99 5.79 37.54
C MET A 1 -20.95 4.84 36.97
N THR A 2 -21.37 3.67 36.52
CA THR A 2 -20.49 2.69 35.87
C THR A 2 -19.97 3.31 34.59
N HIS A 3 -18.68 3.63 34.55
CA HIS A 3 -18.01 4.00 33.30
C HIS A 3 -17.89 2.72 32.47
N GLU A 4 -18.65 2.65 31.36
CA GLU A 4 -18.62 1.51 30.46
C GLU A 4 -17.46 1.71 29.48
N LEU A 5 -16.40 0.91 29.65
CA LEU A 5 -15.20 0.97 28.83
C LEU A 5 -15.51 0.46 27.41
N SER A 6 -15.15 1.24 26.38
CA SER A 6 -15.39 0.85 24.98
C SER A 6 -14.60 -0.40 24.54
N LEU A 7 -13.53 -0.74 25.25
CA LEU A 7 -12.69 -1.91 25.03
C LEU A 7 -12.96 -2.97 26.12
N PRO A 8 -12.96 -4.27 25.78
CA PRO A 8 -12.97 -5.32 26.79
C PRO A 8 -11.78 -5.16 27.74
N GLU A 9 -12.01 -5.32 29.04
CA GLU A 9 -10.98 -5.08 30.08
C GLU A 9 -9.73 -5.94 29.88
N ASP A 10 -9.89 -7.18 29.42
CA ASP A 10 -8.78 -8.07 29.07
C ASP A 10 -7.94 -7.56 27.89
N ALA A 11 -8.59 -6.96 26.89
CA ALA A 11 -7.90 -6.34 25.76
C ALA A 11 -7.17 -5.06 26.20
N ALA A 12 -7.79 -4.25 27.08
CA ALA A 12 -7.16 -3.09 27.68
C ALA A 12 -5.93 -3.47 28.52
N TRP A 13 -6.03 -4.55 29.28
CA TRP A 13 -4.91 -5.10 30.04
C TRP A 13 -3.78 -5.60 29.13
N ALA A 14 -4.09 -6.38 28.10
CA ALA A 14 -3.09 -6.86 27.15
C ALA A 14 -2.38 -5.70 26.44
N ALA A 15 -3.11 -4.67 26.01
CA ALA A 15 -2.56 -3.46 25.41
C ALA A 15 -1.66 -2.70 26.39
N PHE A 16 -2.12 -2.57 27.64
CA PHE A 16 -1.29 -1.99 28.69
C PHE A 16 -0.02 -2.79 28.86
N GLU A 17 -0.09 -4.11 29.07
CA GLU A 17 1.03 -5.04 29.31
C GLU A 17 2.06 -5.07 28.18
N ALA A 18 1.61 -4.98 26.93
CA ALA A 18 2.47 -4.91 25.74
C ALA A 18 3.18 -3.55 25.56
N ARG A 19 2.82 -2.51 26.34
CA ARG A 19 3.18 -1.10 26.06
C ARG A 19 2.76 -0.71 24.65
N ASP A 20 1.56 -1.12 24.24
CA ASP A 20 1.14 -0.89 22.87
C ASP A 20 0.90 0.61 22.64
N ARG A 21 1.76 1.19 21.81
CA ARG A 21 1.74 2.61 21.45
C ARG A 21 0.49 2.99 20.64
N ALA A 22 -0.17 2.02 20.01
CA ALA A 22 -1.43 2.24 19.29
C ALA A 22 -2.57 2.66 20.22
N PHE A 23 -2.46 2.39 21.53
CA PHE A 23 -3.47 2.72 22.53
C PHE A 23 -3.15 4.00 23.34
N ASP A 24 -2.00 4.64 23.11
CA ASP A 24 -1.68 5.93 23.74
C ASP A 24 -2.70 7.01 23.33
N GLY A 25 -3.37 7.62 24.32
CA GLY A 25 -4.43 8.61 24.08
C GLY A 25 -5.77 8.03 23.62
N ARG A 26 -5.90 6.69 23.59
CA ARG A 26 -7.16 5.95 23.36
C ARG A 26 -7.58 5.12 24.57
N LEU A 27 -6.63 4.83 25.43
CA LEU A 27 -6.80 4.10 26.66
C LEU A 27 -6.06 4.86 27.75
N ILE A 28 -6.72 5.11 28.86
CA ILE A 28 -6.15 5.70 30.06
C ILE A 28 -6.06 4.64 31.13
N VAL A 29 -4.88 4.52 31.70
CA VAL A 29 -4.56 3.54 32.75
C VAL A 29 -4.47 4.26 34.08
N ALA A 30 -5.48 4.10 34.91
CA ALA A 30 -5.55 4.69 36.23
C ALA A 30 -5.05 3.70 37.29
N VAL A 31 -4.16 4.15 38.16
CA VAL A 31 -3.58 3.31 39.21
C VAL A 31 -4.24 3.68 40.53
N THR A 32 -5.05 2.77 41.08
CA THR A 32 -5.91 3.01 42.25
C THR A 32 -5.11 3.43 43.48
N THR A 33 -3.93 2.83 43.69
CA THR A 33 -3.06 3.08 44.84
C THR A 33 -2.38 4.45 44.83
N THR A 34 -2.05 4.98 43.64
CA THR A 34 -1.35 6.27 43.51
C THR A 34 -2.27 7.42 43.12
N ARG A 35 -3.52 7.12 42.73
CA ARG A 35 -4.46 8.07 42.13
C ARG A 35 -3.87 8.82 40.94
N ILE A 36 -2.99 8.16 40.19
CA ILE A 36 -2.39 8.69 38.97
C ILE A 36 -2.92 7.92 37.78
N TYR A 37 -3.35 8.63 36.74
CA TYR A 37 -3.59 8.03 35.44
C TYR A 37 -2.45 8.29 34.46
N CYS A 38 -2.18 7.33 33.60
CA CYS A 38 -1.09 7.34 32.63
C CYS A 38 -1.52 6.71 31.31
N LYS A 39 -0.67 6.84 30.29
CA LYS A 39 -0.85 6.18 29.00
C LYS A 39 -0.24 4.77 29.01
N PRO A 40 -0.67 3.84 28.15
CA PRO A 40 -0.17 2.47 28.10
C PRO A 40 1.36 2.34 28.01
N THR A 41 2.01 3.24 27.26
CA THR A 41 3.47 3.23 27.11
C THR A 41 4.25 3.85 28.28
N CYS A 42 3.57 4.33 29.33
CA CYS A 42 4.20 5.05 30.43
C CYS A 42 5.43 4.31 31.01
N PRO A 43 6.63 4.91 31.04
CA PRO A 43 7.87 4.25 31.45
C PRO A 43 7.94 3.96 32.97
N ALA A 44 6.89 4.26 33.72
CA ALA A 44 6.78 3.88 35.11
C ALA A 44 6.73 2.34 35.25
N ARG A 45 7.11 1.86 36.45
CA ARG A 45 6.99 0.44 36.79
C ARG A 45 5.52 0.02 36.74
N ARG A 46 5.24 -1.16 36.19
CA ARG A 46 3.88 -1.66 36.10
C ARG A 46 3.29 -1.94 37.48
N PRO A 47 2.12 -1.37 37.80
CA PRO A 47 1.34 -1.81 38.96
C PRO A 47 0.79 -3.22 38.72
N LYS A 48 0.39 -3.90 39.81
CA LYS A 48 -0.33 -5.17 39.72
C LYS A 48 -1.72 -4.95 39.10
N ARG A 49 -2.26 -5.97 38.45
CA ARG A 49 -3.57 -5.92 37.77
C ARG A 49 -4.71 -5.48 38.69
N GLU A 50 -4.74 -5.98 39.91
CA GLU A 50 -5.71 -5.61 40.95
C GLU A 50 -5.73 -4.11 41.31
N HIS A 51 -4.69 -3.35 40.95
CA HIS A 51 -4.57 -1.91 41.23
C HIS A 51 -4.76 -1.03 40.00
N VAL A 52 -5.29 -1.57 38.91
CA VAL A 52 -5.45 -0.86 37.64
C VAL A 52 -6.91 -0.80 37.25
N GLU A 53 -7.34 0.41 36.92
CA GLU A 53 -8.61 0.69 36.26
C GLU A 53 -8.33 1.31 34.89
N PHE A 54 -9.24 1.07 33.94
CA PHE A 54 -9.13 1.60 32.59
C PHE A 54 -10.25 2.59 32.32
N TYR A 55 -9.91 3.65 31.59
CA TYR A 55 -10.83 4.70 31.14
C TYR A 55 -10.62 4.95 29.65
N ASP A 56 -11.68 5.35 28.95
CA ASP A 56 -11.60 5.66 27.52
C ASP A 56 -10.87 6.99 27.26
N ASP A 57 -10.96 7.92 28.21
CA ASP A 57 -10.32 9.21 28.13
C ASP A 57 -9.86 9.76 29.50
N ALA A 58 -9.09 10.84 29.43
CA ALA A 58 -8.50 11.47 30.61
C ALA A 58 -9.52 12.28 31.43
N GLU A 59 -10.64 12.66 30.83
CA GLU A 59 -11.71 13.40 31.50
C GLU A 59 -12.47 12.49 32.45
N ALA A 60 -12.83 11.29 32.00
CA ALA A 60 -13.43 10.25 32.82
C ALA A 60 -12.52 9.85 34.00
N ALA A 61 -11.22 9.70 33.76
CA ALA A 61 -10.26 9.43 34.82
C ALA A 61 -10.18 10.60 35.83
N ARG A 62 -10.23 11.86 35.39
CA ARG A 62 -10.27 13.01 36.31
C ARG A 62 -11.56 13.10 37.10
N ALA A 63 -12.70 12.84 36.47
CA ALA A 63 -14.00 12.79 37.14
C ALA A 63 -14.04 11.72 38.23
N ALA A 64 -13.31 10.61 38.04
CA ALA A 64 -13.10 9.57 39.03
C ALA A 64 -12.01 9.90 40.09
N GLY A 65 -11.44 11.10 40.06
CA GLY A 65 -10.50 11.62 41.06
C GLY A 65 -9.03 11.33 40.80
N TYR A 66 -8.65 10.91 39.58
CA TYR A 66 -7.26 10.65 39.23
C TYR A 66 -6.55 11.89 38.67
N ARG A 67 -5.24 12.00 38.90
CA ARG A 67 -4.37 13.05 38.35
C ARG A 67 -3.49 12.54 37.21
N ALA A 68 -3.23 13.40 36.21
CA ALA A 68 -2.32 13.09 35.11
C ALA A 68 -0.90 12.77 35.59
N CYS A 69 -0.32 11.71 35.05
CA CYS A 69 1.08 11.36 35.26
C CYS A 69 2.01 12.43 34.67
N LEU A 70 2.84 13.06 35.51
CA LEU A 70 3.82 14.05 35.08
C LEU A 70 4.96 13.47 34.23
N ARG A 71 5.22 12.17 34.32
CA ARG A 71 6.32 11.50 33.62
C ARG A 71 5.98 11.20 32.17
N CYS A 72 4.81 10.61 31.92
CA CYS A 72 4.38 10.24 30.57
C CYS A 72 3.49 11.29 29.89
N LYS A 73 3.01 12.27 30.68
CA LYS A 73 2.17 13.39 30.25
C LYS A 73 1.03 12.93 29.33
N PRO A 74 0.10 12.10 29.84
CA PRO A 74 -0.94 11.48 29.03
C PRO A 74 -1.85 12.51 28.34
N ASP A 75 -2.03 13.67 28.98
CA ASP A 75 -2.86 14.77 28.47
C ASP A 75 -2.29 15.42 27.22
N GLU A 76 -0.96 15.51 27.10
CA GLU A 76 -0.33 16.06 25.89
C GLU A 76 -0.60 15.14 24.69
N VAL A 77 -0.61 13.82 24.90
CA VAL A 77 -0.90 12.84 23.84
C VAL A 77 -2.37 12.83 23.45
N GLY A 78 -3.27 12.92 24.43
CA GLY A 78 -4.71 13.07 24.17
C GLY A 78 -5.03 14.36 23.43
N ARG A 79 -4.45 15.49 23.88
CA ARG A 79 -4.57 16.80 23.23
C ARG A 79 -4.04 16.76 21.79
N ASP A 80 -2.88 16.15 21.56
CA ASP A 80 -2.29 15.95 20.24
C ASP A 80 -3.23 15.17 19.31
N ARG A 81 -3.82 14.08 19.78
CA ARG A 81 -4.79 13.25 19.03
C ARG A 81 -6.05 14.04 18.67
N ILE A 82 -6.63 14.73 19.65
CA ILE A 82 -7.83 15.56 19.44
C ILE A 82 -7.53 16.70 18.46
N ALA A 83 -6.36 17.34 18.57
CA ALA A 83 -5.92 18.39 17.66
C ALA A 83 -5.77 17.86 16.21
N VAL A 84 -5.16 16.69 16.03
CA VAL A 84 -5.04 16.07 14.69
C VAL A 84 -6.41 15.72 14.12
N ALA A 85 -7.31 15.12 14.90
CA ALA A 85 -8.66 14.79 14.47
C ALA A 85 -9.47 16.04 14.06
N LYS A 86 -9.40 17.10 14.87
CA LYS A 86 -10.06 18.38 14.57
C LYS A 86 -9.51 19.04 13.31
N ALA A 87 -8.19 18.98 13.11
CA ALA A 87 -7.56 19.51 11.90
C ALA A 87 -7.94 18.71 10.64
N VAL A 88 -8.03 17.39 10.73
CA VAL A 88 -8.53 16.54 9.63
C VAL A 88 -9.94 16.96 9.26
N ALA A 89 -10.85 17.03 10.23
CA ALA A 89 -12.23 17.44 10.00
C ALA A 89 -12.32 18.85 9.38
N LEU A 90 -11.45 19.78 9.79
CA LEU A 90 -11.41 21.14 9.25
C LEU A 90 -10.92 21.15 7.79
N ILE A 91 -9.89 20.37 7.45
CA ILE A 91 -9.42 20.23 6.07
C ILE A 91 -10.48 19.51 5.21
N GLU A 92 -11.21 18.55 5.78
CA GLU A 92 -12.29 17.81 5.14
C GLU A 92 -13.57 18.61 4.93
N ALA A 93 -13.81 19.65 5.71
CA ALA A 93 -14.96 20.54 5.54
C ALA A 93 -14.68 21.71 4.57
N ALA A 94 -13.41 22.09 4.38
CA ALA A 94 -13.06 23.25 3.58
C ALA A 94 -13.25 22.99 2.07
N GLU A 95 -13.94 23.89 1.37
CA GLU A 95 -14.09 23.86 -0.09
C GLU A 95 -12.83 24.37 -0.81
N GLU A 96 -12.16 25.36 -0.20
CA GLU A 96 -10.90 25.94 -0.68
C GLU A 96 -9.68 25.46 0.14
N SER A 97 -8.47 25.73 -0.37
CA SER A 97 -7.24 25.31 0.30
C SER A 97 -7.00 26.12 1.57
N VAL A 98 -7.02 25.46 2.72
CA VAL A 98 -6.68 26.05 4.03
C VAL A 98 -5.16 26.06 4.23
N SER A 99 -4.62 27.17 4.71
CA SER A 99 -3.19 27.31 5.02
C SER A 99 -2.80 26.56 6.29
N LEU A 100 -1.50 26.24 6.44
CA LEU A 100 -0.99 25.61 7.66
C LEU A 100 -1.24 26.48 8.90
N ASP A 101 -1.13 27.80 8.76
CA ASP A 101 -1.29 28.74 9.86
C ASP A 101 -2.72 28.75 10.39
N GLU A 102 -3.72 28.72 9.50
CA GLU A 102 -5.14 28.63 9.86
C GLU A 102 -5.48 27.29 10.53
N VAL A 103 -4.99 26.17 9.99
CA VAL A 103 -5.21 24.84 10.59
C VAL A 103 -4.58 24.77 11.98
N ALA A 104 -3.34 25.27 12.13
CA ALA A 104 -2.63 25.24 13.40
C ALA A 104 -3.27 26.17 14.45
N ALA A 105 -3.74 27.34 14.04
CA ALA A 105 -4.48 28.26 14.91
C ALA A 105 -5.80 27.64 15.42
N ALA A 106 -6.56 26.95 14.55
CA ALA A 106 -7.84 26.33 14.89
C ALA A 106 -7.75 25.20 15.94
N VAL A 107 -6.55 24.64 16.10
CA VAL A 107 -6.26 23.56 17.06
C VAL A 107 -5.36 24.01 18.22
N GLY A 108 -4.96 25.28 18.25
CA GLY A 108 -4.22 25.89 19.35
C GLY A 108 -2.75 25.48 19.42
N TYR A 109 -2.09 25.31 18.28
CA TYR A 109 -0.67 24.99 18.16
C TYR A 109 0.08 26.01 17.29
N ALA A 110 1.38 26.19 17.54
CA ALA A 110 2.24 26.91 16.62
C ALA A 110 2.38 26.15 15.28
N PRO A 111 2.41 26.82 14.11
CA PRO A 111 2.38 26.19 12.79
C PRO A 111 3.46 25.12 12.57
N HIS A 112 4.72 25.46 12.89
CA HIS A 112 5.84 24.53 12.75
C HIS A 112 5.71 23.31 13.69
N HIS A 113 5.19 23.52 14.91
CA HIS A 113 4.98 22.44 15.86
C HIS A 113 3.87 21.50 15.38
N PHE A 114 2.76 22.08 14.92
CA PHE A 114 1.62 21.33 14.40
C PHE A 114 1.96 20.56 13.13
N HIS A 115 2.74 21.14 12.22
CA HIS A 115 3.21 20.45 11.01
C HIS A 115 3.92 19.12 11.33
N ARG A 116 4.85 19.13 12.29
CA ARG A 116 5.55 17.90 12.71
C ARG A 116 4.62 16.93 13.42
N LEU A 117 3.72 17.44 14.27
CA LEU A 117 2.74 16.62 14.97
C LEU A 117 1.82 15.88 13.99
N PHE A 118 1.23 16.62 13.04
CA PHE A 118 0.33 16.08 12.04
C PHE A 118 1.03 15.06 11.14
N LYS A 119 2.26 15.36 10.68
CA LYS A 119 3.06 14.41 9.90
C LYS A 119 3.39 13.14 10.66
N ARG A 120 3.72 13.25 11.95
CA ARG A 120 3.99 12.09 12.82
C ARG A 120 2.73 11.24 13.03
N ALA A 121 1.56 11.86 13.12
CA ALA A 121 0.30 11.17 13.41
C ALA A 121 -0.37 10.57 12.17
N THR A 122 -0.32 11.26 11.02
CA THR A 122 -1.03 10.88 9.78
C THR A 122 -0.10 10.32 8.70
N GLY A 123 1.21 10.37 8.92
CA GLY A 123 2.23 10.00 7.92
C GLY A 123 2.48 11.06 6.85
N VAL A 124 1.63 12.08 6.73
CA VAL A 124 1.68 13.10 5.66
C VAL A 124 1.59 14.52 6.21
N THR A 125 2.02 15.54 5.46
CA THR A 125 1.88 16.94 5.93
C THR A 125 0.44 17.44 5.75
N PRO A 126 -0.03 18.45 6.53
CA PRO A 126 -1.36 19.03 6.34
C PRO A 126 -1.64 19.46 4.89
N ALA A 127 -0.67 20.07 4.22
CA ALA A 127 -0.79 20.49 2.82
C ALA A 127 -0.88 19.30 1.86
N ALA A 128 -0.15 18.21 2.11
CA ALA A 128 -0.24 17.00 1.31
C ALA A 128 -1.60 16.32 1.49
N TYR A 129 -2.12 16.31 2.71
CA TYR A 129 -3.46 15.80 3.04
C TYR A 129 -4.56 16.63 2.35
N ALA A 130 -4.54 17.96 2.45
CA ALA A 130 -5.50 18.81 1.75
C ALA A 130 -5.47 18.61 0.22
N ARG A 131 -4.27 18.48 -0.36
CA ARG A 131 -4.11 18.20 -1.80
C ARG A 131 -4.71 16.86 -2.19
N SER A 132 -4.58 15.85 -1.33
CA SER A 132 -5.15 14.52 -1.57
C SER A 132 -6.67 14.53 -1.63
N LEU A 133 -7.29 15.23 -0.70
CA LEU A 133 -8.73 15.34 -0.63
C LEU A 133 -9.29 16.10 -1.84
N LYS A 134 -8.63 17.18 -2.26
CA LYS A 134 -9.02 17.94 -3.46
C LYS A 134 -8.96 17.06 -4.71
N ALA A 135 -7.94 16.20 -4.83
CA ALA A 135 -7.85 15.23 -5.91
C ALA A 135 -8.96 14.17 -5.83
N LYS A 136 -9.32 13.70 -4.62
CA LYS A 136 -10.44 12.77 -4.40
C LYS A 136 -11.78 13.36 -4.85
N ARG A 137 -12.11 14.57 -4.37
CA ARG A 137 -13.35 15.28 -4.76
C ARG A 137 -13.42 15.58 -6.25
N ALA A 138 -12.29 15.94 -6.87
CA ALA A 138 -12.21 16.14 -8.31
C ALA A 138 -12.46 14.82 -9.08
N ALA A 139 -12.02 13.68 -8.55
CA ALA A 139 -12.30 12.37 -9.12
C ALA A 139 -13.77 11.95 -8.92
N GLU A 140 -14.38 12.24 -7.77
CA GLU A 140 -15.78 11.95 -7.47
C GLU A 140 -16.74 12.79 -8.33
N ALA A 141 -16.44 14.08 -8.55
CA ALA A 141 -17.23 14.97 -9.39
C ALA A 141 -17.21 14.58 -10.89
N LEU A 142 -16.26 13.74 -11.31
CA LEU A 142 -16.12 13.28 -12.70
C LEU A 142 -16.90 11.98 -13.02
N GLY A 143 -17.49 11.31 -12.03
CA GLY A 143 -18.39 10.16 -12.21
C GLY A 143 -17.70 8.84 -12.61
N GLU A 144 -17.98 7.80 -11.81
CA GLU A 144 -17.58 6.38 -11.92
C GLU A 144 -16.08 6.00 -11.78
N GLY A 145 -15.76 5.43 -10.61
CA GLY A 145 -14.63 4.51 -10.41
C GLY A 145 -13.35 5.13 -9.83
N SER A 146 -13.19 5.12 -8.50
CA SER A 146 -12.03 5.75 -7.86
C SER A 146 -11.02 4.73 -7.32
N VAL A 147 -10.14 4.26 -8.23
CA VAL A 147 -8.82 3.63 -7.97
C VAL A 147 -7.89 4.54 -7.13
N THR A 148 -8.28 5.79 -6.96
CA THR A 148 -7.66 6.79 -6.07
C THR A 148 -7.75 6.43 -4.59
N GLU A 149 -8.73 5.63 -4.17
CA GLU A 149 -8.98 5.33 -2.76
C GLU A 149 -7.92 4.37 -2.18
N ALA A 150 -7.45 3.40 -2.99
CA ALA A 150 -6.37 2.48 -2.63
C ALA A 150 -4.97 3.15 -2.64
N ILE A 151 -4.81 4.28 -3.35
CA ILE A 151 -3.56 5.05 -3.41
C ILE A 151 -3.29 5.77 -2.08
N TYR A 152 -4.33 6.12 -1.32
CA TYR A 152 -4.20 6.86 -0.06
C TYR A 152 -4.11 5.96 1.19
N GLU A 153 -4.73 4.77 1.18
CA GLU A 153 -4.57 3.78 2.28
C GLU A 153 -3.13 3.25 2.41
N ALA A 154 -2.30 3.37 1.37
CA ALA A 154 -0.92 2.88 1.37
C ALA A 154 0.14 3.90 1.85
N GLY A 155 -0.25 5.11 2.29
CA GLY A 155 0.67 6.06 2.94
C GLY A 155 1.64 6.83 2.02
N TYR A 156 1.41 6.83 0.70
CA TYR A 156 2.27 7.56 -0.24
C TYR A 156 1.95 9.06 -0.29
N SER A 157 2.69 9.86 0.48
CA SER A 157 2.65 11.31 0.36
C SER A 157 3.55 11.83 -0.76
N ALA A 158 2.90 12.33 -1.81
CA ALA A 158 3.42 13.18 -2.89
C ALA A 158 4.34 12.52 -3.95
N PRO A 159 3.95 12.59 -5.25
CA PRO A 159 4.67 11.99 -6.37
C PRO A 159 5.85 12.87 -6.88
N SER A 160 6.68 13.45 -6.02
CA SER A 160 7.71 14.39 -6.51
C SER A 160 9.09 14.35 -5.85
N ARG A 161 9.37 13.38 -4.98
CA ARG A 161 10.75 13.15 -4.49
C ARG A 161 11.26 11.70 -4.57
N PHE A 162 10.51 10.83 -5.25
CA PHE A 162 10.99 9.54 -5.73
C PHE A 162 11.49 9.61 -7.20
N TYR A 163 11.16 10.69 -7.92
CA TYR A 163 11.45 10.81 -9.35
C TYR A 163 12.90 11.20 -9.70
N GLU A 164 13.76 11.49 -8.72
CA GLU A 164 15.15 11.93 -8.99
C GLU A 164 16.21 10.83 -8.89
N THR A 165 15.89 9.61 -8.44
CA THR A 165 16.95 8.59 -8.30
C THR A 165 16.59 7.17 -8.72
N ALA A 166 15.37 6.89 -9.18
CA ALA A 166 15.04 5.60 -9.76
C ALA A 166 13.85 5.70 -10.72
N ASN A 167 14.10 5.97 -12.00
CA ASN A 167 13.09 5.73 -13.04
C ASN A 167 13.75 5.29 -14.35
N ALA A 168 14.00 3.99 -14.47
CA ALA A 168 13.62 3.31 -15.69
C ALA A 168 12.14 2.95 -15.52
N ARG A 169 11.23 3.80 -15.98
CA ARG A 169 9.80 3.45 -16.06
C ARG A 169 9.68 2.15 -16.87
N LEU A 170 8.85 1.21 -16.42
CA LEU A 170 8.66 -0.09 -17.07
C LEU A 170 7.79 -0.03 -18.34
N GLY A 171 7.57 1.16 -18.92
CA GLY A 171 6.73 1.30 -20.10
C GLY A 171 5.94 2.60 -20.25
N MET A 172 4.79 2.47 -20.93
CA MET A 172 3.94 3.49 -21.55
C MET A 172 3.72 4.74 -20.70
N SER A 173 3.55 5.87 -21.39
CA SER A 173 3.16 7.11 -20.72
C SER A 173 1.76 6.99 -20.10
N PRO A 174 1.53 7.55 -18.90
CA PRO A 174 0.24 7.48 -18.20
C PRO A 174 -0.97 7.96 -19.02
N SER A 175 -0.79 8.91 -19.94
CA SER A 175 -1.84 9.44 -20.81
C SER A 175 -2.36 8.44 -21.85
N VAL A 176 -1.55 7.46 -22.23
CA VAL A 176 -1.89 6.47 -23.27
C VAL A 176 -2.71 5.33 -22.67
N TRP A 177 -2.31 4.81 -21.51
CA TRP A 177 -3.11 3.82 -20.76
C TRP A 177 -4.48 4.35 -20.36
N LYS A 178 -4.55 5.60 -19.87
CA LYS A 178 -5.82 6.24 -19.46
C LYS A 178 -6.82 6.44 -20.60
N ARG A 179 -6.37 6.47 -21.85
CA ARG A 179 -7.23 6.57 -23.02
C ARG A 179 -7.47 5.23 -23.70
N GLY A 180 -7.31 4.11 -22.98
CA GLY A 180 -7.56 2.78 -23.53
C GLY A 180 -6.62 2.40 -24.68
N GLY A 181 -5.41 2.98 -24.74
CA GLY A 181 -4.44 2.73 -25.81
C GLY A 181 -4.59 3.61 -27.06
N ALA A 182 -5.34 4.73 -26.97
CA ALA A 182 -5.53 5.64 -28.10
C ALA A 182 -4.21 6.05 -28.77
N GLY A 183 -4.10 5.75 -30.07
CA GLY A 183 -2.94 6.05 -30.91
C GLY A 183 -1.78 5.03 -30.77
N VAL A 184 -2.04 3.86 -30.19
CA VAL A 184 -1.08 2.76 -30.10
C VAL A 184 -1.58 1.56 -30.89
N THR A 185 -0.67 0.96 -31.66
CA THR A 185 -0.87 -0.36 -32.26
C THR A 185 -0.33 -1.43 -31.31
N ILE A 186 -1.19 -2.36 -30.89
CA ILE A 186 -0.83 -3.52 -30.08
C ILE A 186 -0.84 -4.73 -31.00
N ARG A 187 0.33 -5.34 -31.18
CA ARG A 187 0.46 -6.60 -31.90
C ARG A 187 0.34 -7.75 -30.93
N TRP A 188 -0.47 -8.76 -31.26
CA TRP A 188 -0.69 -9.92 -30.38
C TRP A 188 -0.62 -11.24 -31.12
N THR A 189 -0.26 -12.30 -30.40
CA THR A 189 -0.30 -13.69 -30.86
C THR A 189 -0.64 -14.60 -29.69
N ILE A 190 -1.12 -15.80 -29.98
CA ILE A 190 -1.15 -16.91 -29.01
C ILE A 190 0.01 -17.83 -29.36
N ALA A 191 0.77 -18.22 -28.34
CA ALA A 191 1.83 -19.22 -28.45
C ALA A 191 1.52 -20.38 -27.52
N GLU A 192 1.84 -21.60 -27.97
CA GLU A 192 1.73 -22.79 -27.12
C GLU A 192 2.92 -22.85 -26.16
N THR A 193 2.62 -23.14 -24.89
CA THR A 193 3.61 -23.40 -23.85
C THR A 193 3.24 -24.66 -23.09
N SER A 194 4.18 -25.23 -22.36
CA SER A 194 3.91 -26.38 -21.48
C SER A 194 2.99 -26.04 -20.29
N LEU A 195 2.67 -24.75 -20.07
CA LEU A 195 1.68 -24.28 -19.07
C LEU A 195 0.32 -23.93 -19.69
N GLY A 196 0.14 -24.20 -20.99
CA GLY A 196 -1.05 -23.90 -21.77
C GLY A 196 -0.86 -22.76 -22.77
N PRO A 197 -1.92 -22.40 -23.51
CA PRO A 197 -1.87 -21.31 -24.48
C PRO A 197 -1.61 -19.98 -23.78
N LEU A 198 -0.69 -19.20 -24.35
CA LEU A 198 -0.25 -17.93 -23.80
C LEU A 198 -0.47 -16.81 -24.82
N LEU A 199 -1.33 -15.85 -24.47
CA LEU A 199 -1.44 -14.60 -25.20
C LEU A 199 -0.22 -13.73 -24.91
N ILE A 200 0.41 -13.24 -25.98
CA ILE A 200 1.57 -12.36 -25.93
C ILE A 200 1.21 -11.13 -26.76
N ALA A 201 1.23 -9.95 -26.14
CA ALA A 201 0.95 -8.69 -26.82
C ALA A 201 1.99 -7.62 -26.50
N ALA A 202 2.40 -6.90 -27.54
CA ALA A 202 3.44 -5.88 -27.48
C ALA A 202 3.05 -4.63 -28.28
N THR A 203 3.50 -3.49 -27.79
CA THR A 203 3.57 -2.26 -28.58
C THR A 203 4.93 -2.18 -29.27
N ASP A 204 5.21 -1.09 -29.97
CA ASP A 204 6.55 -0.83 -30.52
C ASP A 204 7.63 -0.59 -29.43
N LYS A 205 7.25 -0.45 -28.16
CA LYS A 205 8.16 -0.26 -27.02
C LYS A 205 8.49 -1.53 -26.26
N GLY A 206 7.60 -2.53 -26.27
CA GLY A 206 7.78 -3.76 -25.50
C GLY A 206 6.48 -4.49 -25.17
N LEU A 207 6.60 -5.51 -24.32
CA LEU A 207 5.49 -6.34 -23.84
C LEU A 207 4.56 -5.53 -22.97
N CYS A 208 3.30 -5.39 -23.40
CA CYS A 208 2.25 -4.72 -22.63
C CYS A 208 1.31 -5.72 -21.94
N ARG A 209 1.23 -6.95 -22.47
CA ARG A 209 0.41 -8.02 -21.90
C ARG A 209 1.00 -9.39 -22.21
N VAL A 210 1.09 -10.22 -21.18
CA VAL A 210 1.28 -11.66 -21.29
C VAL A 210 0.21 -12.31 -20.42
N ALA A 211 -0.52 -13.30 -20.92
CA ALA A 211 -1.61 -13.89 -20.15
C ALA A 211 -1.95 -15.31 -20.59
N PHE A 212 -2.07 -16.20 -19.62
CA PHE A 212 -2.70 -17.50 -19.85
C PHE A 212 -4.21 -17.33 -19.92
N ASP A 213 -4.86 -18.23 -20.65
CA ASP A 213 -6.32 -18.33 -20.73
C ASP A 213 -7.00 -17.03 -21.21
N GLU A 214 -6.27 -16.22 -21.99
CA GLU A 214 -6.76 -14.96 -22.57
C GLU A 214 -6.74 -15.02 -24.09
N ASN A 215 -7.71 -14.35 -24.73
CA ASN A 215 -7.84 -14.26 -26.17
C ASN A 215 -7.88 -12.79 -26.64
N ALA A 216 -7.98 -12.59 -27.95
CA ALA A 216 -8.04 -11.27 -28.58
C ALA A 216 -9.15 -10.36 -28.04
N LEU A 217 -10.31 -10.93 -27.68
CA LEU A 217 -11.44 -10.17 -27.15
C LEU A 217 -11.14 -9.60 -25.77
N GLY A 218 -10.49 -10.40 -24.91
CA GLY A 218 -9.99 -9.94 -23.61
C GLY A 218 -9.01 -8.78 -23.76
N LEU A 219 -8.10 -8.87 -24.75
CA LEU A 219 -7.14 -7.82 -25.05
C LEU A 219 -7.83 -6.53 -25.56
N ALA A 220 -8.76 -6.65 -26.50
CA ALA A 220 -9.52 -5.51 -27.02
C ALA A 220 -10.38 -4.82 -25.96
N THR A 221 -10.93 -5.59 -25.01
CA THR A 221 -11.68 -5.04 -23.86
C THR A 221 -10.78 -4.21 -22.95
N ARG A 222 -9.53 -4.61 -22.77
CA ARG A 222 -8.55 -3.87 -21.94
C ARG A 222 -8.01 -2.62 -22.63
N PHE A 223 -7.89 -2.66 -23.95
CA PHE A 223 -7.37 -1.56 -24.77
C PHE A 223 -8.38 -1.15 -25.85
N PRO A 224 -9.54 -0.59 -25.45
CA PRO A 224 -10.66 -0.34 -26.37
C PRO A 224 -10.39 0.73 -27.45
N ALA A 225 -9.33 1.53 -27.29
CA ALA A 225 -8.94 2.56 -28.24
C ALA A 225 -7.59 2.27 -28.93
N ALA A 226 -6.97 1.12 -28.66
CA ALA A 226 -5.78 0.68 -29.38
C ALA A 226 -6.17 0.00 -30.70
N GLU A 227 -5.27 0.08 -31.67
CA GLU A 227 -5.35 -0.75 -32.87
C GLU A 227 -4.81 -2.14 -32.55
N ILE A 228 -5.67 -3.15 -32.49
CA ILE A 228 -5.30 -4.52 -32.16
C ILE A 228 -5.01 -5.31 -33.44
N VAL A 229 -3.75 -5.69 -33.65
CA VAL A 229 -3.28 -6.38 -34.87
C VAL A 229 -2.71 -7.74 -34.50
N GLN A 230 -3.04 -8.78 -35.27
CA GLN A 230 -2.50 -10.12 -35.03
C GLN A 230 -1.12 -10.29 -35.70
N GLY A 231 -0.14 -10.79 -34.95
CA GLY A 231 1.15 -11.26 -35.47
C GLY A 231 2.11 -10.16 -35.94
N GLY A 232 2.96 -10.53 -36.91
CA GLY A 232 4.02 -9.70 -37.48
C GLY A 232 5.43 -10.17 -37.08
N ALA A 233 6.41 -10.00 -37.99
CA ALA A 233 7.76 -10.53 -37.81
C ALA A 233 8.45 -10.06 -36.51
N ALA A 234 8.28 -8.78 -36.16
CA ALA A 234 8.80 -8.23 -34.91
C ALA A 234 8.18 -8.88 -33.66
N LEU A 235 6.88 -9.19 -33.69
CA LEU A 235 6.21 -9.88 -32.60
C LEU A 235 6.63 -11.36 -32.54
N SER A 236 6.78 -12.04 -33.67
CA SER A 236 7.18 -13.45 -33.71
C SER A 236 8.53 -13.70 -33.01
N ALA A 237 9.52 -12.83 -33.24
CA ALA A 237 10.82 -12.94 -32.58
C ALA A 237 10.72 -12.70 -31.06
N LEU A 238 9.94 -11.69 -30.64
CA LEU A 238 9.71 -11.41 -29.22
C LEU A 238 8.91 -12.53 -28.54
N ALA A 239 7.90 -13.08 -29.22
CA ALA A 239 7.08 -14.17 -28.72
C ALA A 239 7.92 -15.44 -28.48
N ALA A 240 8.85 -15.75 -29.37
CA ALA A 240 9.77 -16.89 -29.16
C ALA A 240 10.64 -16.72 -27.90
N ARG A 241 11.12 -15.50 -27.62
CA ARG A 241 11.85 -15.20 -26.37
C ARG A 241 10.95 -15.35 -25.14
N VAL A 242 9.71 -14.87 -25.20
CA VAL A 242 8.73 -15.03 -24.11
C VAL A 242 8.42 -16.51 -23.86
N VAL A 243 8.21 -17.31 -24.89
CA VAL A 243 8.01 -18.76 -24.74
C VAL A 243 9.24 -19.40 -24.09
N ALA A 244 10.45 -19.06 -24.54
CA ALA A 244 11.68 -19.59 -23.93
C ALA A 244 11.79 -19.21 -22.44
N GLU A 245 11.38 -18.00 -22.06
CA GLU A 245 11.33 -17.55 -20.66
C GLU A 245 10.27 -18.30 -19.84
N VAL A 246 9.15 -18.71 -20.44
CA VAL A 246 8.16 -19.56 -19.76
C VAL A 246 8.66 -20.99 -19.57
N GLU A 247 9.35 -21.55 -20.57
CA GLU A 247 9.92 -22.89 -20.51
C GLU A 247 11.17 -22.97 -19.62
N SER A 248 11.93 -21.88 -19.50
CA SER A 248 13.13 -21.77 -18.67
C SER A 248 13.22 -20.39 -18.01
N PRO A 249 12.44 -20.15 -16.93
CA PRO A 249 12.40 -18.84 -16.27
C PRO A 249 13.75 -18.42 -15.71
N GLY A 250 14.06 -17.13 -15.83
CA GLY A 250 15.34 -16.55 -15.44
C GLY A 250 16.40 -16.52 -16.54
N ARG A 251 16.07 -16.95 -17.76
CA ARG A 251 17.02 -17.01 -18.87
C ARG A 251 17.22 -15.65 -19.54
N ASP A 252 16.16 -14.84 -19.62
CA ASP A 252 16.16 -13.57 -20.33
C ASP A 252 15.64 -12.43 -19.44
N THR A 253 16.56 -11.71 -18.79
CA THR A 253 16.24 -10.58 -17.90
C THR A 253 15.90 -9.29 -18.64
N ASP A 254 16.12 -9.27 -19.96
CA ASP A 254 16.17 -8.06 -20.79
C ASP A 254 15.02 -8.03 -21.81
N LEU A 255 13.94 -8.77 -21.55
CA LEU A 255 12.71 -8.63 -22.30
C LEU A 255 12.17 -7.19 -22.16
N PRO A 256 11.91 -6.48 -23.28
CA PRO A 256 11.42 -5.12 -23.22
C PRO A 256 10.00 -5.11 -22.66
N LEU A 257 9.77 -4.28 -21.65
CA LEU A 257 8.47 -4.13 -21.00
C LEU A 257 7.85 -2.78 -21.37
N ASP A 258 6.56 -2.81 -21.65
CA ASP A 258 5.72 -1.64 -21.88
C ASP A 258 4.45 -1.68 -21.00
N VAL A 259 4.67 -1.87 -19.70
CA VAL A 259 3.60 -1.98 -18.69
C VAL A 259 3.46 -0.69 -17.89
N GLN A 260 2.28 -0.47 -17.33
CA GLN A 260 1.98 0.66 -16.46
C GLN A 260 1.22 0.19 -15.23
N GLY A 261 1.64 0.72 -14.08
CA GLY A 261 0.97 0.54 -12.82
C GLY A 261 0.97 1.85 -12.04
N THR A 262 0.33 1.87 -10.88
CA THR A 262 0.60 2.90 -9.88
C THR A 262 2.09 2.91 -9.53
N ALA A 263 2.60 4.03 -9.01
CA ALA A 263 4.02 4.11 -8.60
C ALA A 263 4.41 2.98 -7.64
N PHE A 264 3.50 2.57 -6.75
CA PHE A 264 3.74 1.43 -5.87
C PHE A 264 3.73 0.09 -6.60
N GLN A 265 2.80 -0.14 -7.54
CA GLN A 265 2.82 -1.35 -8.37
C GLN A 265 4.11 -1.45 -9.17
N GLU A 266 4.56 -0.36 -9.78
CA GLU A 266 5.83 -0.34 -10.50
C GLU A 266 7.02 -0.64 -9.57
N ALA A 267 7.06 -0.06 -8.37
CA ALA A 267 8.08 -0.36 -7.38
C ALA A 267 8.06 -1.85 -6.93
N VAL A 268 6.87 -2.42 -6.73
CA VAL A 268 6.70 -3.85 -6.43
C VAL A 268 7.19 -4.71 -7.60
N TRP A 269 6.82 -4.37 -8.84
CA TRP A 269 7.25 -5.12 -10.02
C TRP A 269 8.76 -5.05 -10.24
N GLN A 270 9.39 -3.91 -9.96
CA GLN A 270 10.85 -3.81 -9.95
C GLN A 270 11.47 -4.68 -8.85
N ALA A 271 10.90 -4.66 -7.65
CA ALA A 271 11.35 -5.53 -6.56
C ALA A 271 11.19 -7.02 -6.91
N LEU A 272 10.13 -7.41 -7.63
CA LEU A 272 9.93 -8.77 -8.14
C LEU A 272 11.02 -9.14 -9.16
N ARG A 273 11.30 -8.27 -10.14
CA ARG A 273 12.34 -8.51 -11.16
C ARG A 273 13.74 -8.66 -10.55
N ALA A 274 13.98 -8.04 -9.40
CA ALA A 274 15.24 -8.16 -8.68
C ALA A 274 15.40 -9.49 -7.92
N ILE A 275 14.35 -10.33 -7.81
CA ILE A 275 14.44 -11.65 -7.18
C ILE A 275 15.14 -12.60 -8.16
N PRO A 276 16.27 -13.23 -7.81
CA PRO A 276 16.95 -14.19 -8.69
C PRO A 276 16.09 -15.43 -8.97
N PRO A 277 16.31 -16.12 -10.11
CA PRO A 277 15.69 -17.42 -10.37
C PRO A 277 16.07 -18.42 -9.28
N GLY A 278 15.10 -19.21 -8.83
CA GLY A 278 15.29 -20.21 -7.77
C GLY A 278 15.18 -19.65 -6.35
N GLU A 279 15.07 -18.32 -6.22
CA GLU A 279 14.81 -17.66 -4.95
C GLU A 279 13.36 -17.18 -4.83
N THR A 280 12.90 -17.09 -3.59
CA THR A 280 11.58 -16.52 -3.26
C THR A 280 11.70 -15.37 -2.26
N ARG A 281 10.69 -14.51 -2.23
CA ARG A 281 10.55 -13.45 -1.23
C ARG A 281 9.13 -13.40 -0.69
N SER A 282 8.97 -13.08 0.59
CA SER A 282 7.66 -12.85 1.17
C SER A 282 7.07 -11.53 0.70
N TYR A 283 5.73 -11.40 0.70
CA TYR A 283 5.08 -10.11 0.44
C TYR A 283 5.58 -8.98 1.35
N ALA A 284 5.99 -9.29 2.59
CA ALA A 284 6.55 -8.31 3.51
C ALA A 284 7.95 -7.85 3.09
N GLN A 285 8.80 -8.76 2.62
CA GLN A 285 10.11 -8.42 2.05
C GLN A 285 9.95 -7.58 0.78
N ILE A 286 8.98 -7.93 -0.09
CA ILE A 286 8.68 -7.18 -1.31
C ILE A 286 8.16 -5.77 -0.96
N ALA A 287 7.24 -5.64 -0.02
CA ALA A 287 6.74 -4.34 0.43
C ALA A 287 7.87 -3.46 1.00
N THR A 288 8.79 -4.06 1.75
CA THR A 288 9.98 -3.38 2.28
C THR A 288 10.91 -2.92 1.14
N ALA A 289 11.21 -3.79 0.18
CA ALA A 289 12.04 -3.47 -0.98
C ALA A 289 11.40 -2.38 -1.87
N ALA A 290 10.07 -2.36 -1.97
CA ALA A 290 9.30 -1.31 -2.65
C ALA A 290 9.21 0.01 -1.85
N GLY A 291 9.89 0.11 -0.69
CA GLY A 291 9.98 1.34 0.10
C GLY A 291 8.81 1.56 1.07
N SER A 292 7.99 0.54 1.34
CA SER A 292 6.85 0.66 2.26
C SER A 292 6.60 -0.62 3.06
N PRO A 293 7.37 -0.82 4.15
CA PRO A 293 7.33 -2.04 4.95
C PRO A 293 5.94 -2.43 5.50
N GLY A 294 5.08 -1.45 5.77
CA GLY A 294 3.71 -1.69 6.26
C GLY A 294 2.71 -2.14 5.18
N ALA A 295 3.05 -2.03 3.89
CA ALA A 295 2.14 -2.22 2.77
C ALA A 295 2.07 -3.68 2.27
N VAL A 296 2.12 -4.66 3.19
CA VAL A 296 2.21 -6.10 2.87
C VAL A 296 1.03 -6.59 2.02
N ARG A 297 -0.21 -6.24 2.40
CA ARG A 297 -1.41 -6.62 1.65
C ARG A 297 -1.43 -5.98 0.25
N ALA A 298 -1.06 -4.70 0.18
CA ALA A 298 -1.01 -3.97 -1.08
C ALA A 298 0.06 -4.55 -2.02
N ALA A 299 1.20 -5.02 -1.50
CA ALA A 299 2.21 -5.72 -2.30
C ALA A 299 1.62 -7.01 -2.91
N GLY A 300 0.82 -7.77 -2.15
CA GLY A 300 0.09 -8.92 -2.67
C GLY A 300 -0.88 -8.56 -3.80
N THR A 301 -1.66 -7.49 -3.64
CA THR A 301 -2.55 -6.97 -4.70
C THR A 301 -1.76 -6.53 -5.94
N ALA A 302 -0.61 -5.87 -5.76
CA ALA A 302 0.25 -5.46 -6.86
C ALA A 302 0.86 -6.66 -7.63
N CYS A 303 1.22 -7.74 -6.93
CA CYS A 303 1.63 -9.00 -7.56
C CYS A 303 0.50 -9.59 -8.43
N GLY A 304 -0.74 -9.53 -7.95
CA GLY A 304 -1.93 -10.01 -8.70
C GLY A 304 -2.28 -9.13 -9.90
N ALA A 305 -1.97 -7.83 -9.84
CA ALA A 305 -2.17 -6.88 -10.93
C ALA A 305 -1.07 -6.92 -12.01
N ASN A 306 -0.16 -7.88 -11.96
CA ASN A 306 0.90 -8.02 -12.94
C ASN A 306 0.35 -8.35 -14.34
N HIS A 307 0.63 -7.50 -15.32
CA HIS A 307 0.17 -7.67 -16.70
C HIS A 307 1.09 -8.54 -17.56
N VAL A 308 2.30 -8.85 -17.08
CA VAL A 308 3.31 -9.66 -17.79
C VAL A 308 3.90 -10.71 -16.83
N PRO A 309 3.07 -11.68 -16.38
CA PRO A 309 3.50 -12.77 -15.50
C PRO A 309 4.67 -13.55 -16.12
N VAL A 310 5.43 -14.25 -15.28
CA VAL A 310 6.70 -14.91 -15.61
C VAL A 310 7.83 -13.91 -15.87
N ILE A 311 7.64 -12.95 -16.80
CA ILE A 311 8.65 -11.93 -17.12
C ILE A 311 8.84 -10.96 -15.95
N ILE A 312 7.74 -10.47 -15.37
CA ILE A 312 7.73 -9.94 -14.01
C ILE A 312 7.39 -11.15 -13.12
N PRO A 313 8.35 -11.66 -12.33
CA PRO A 313 8.25 -13.00 -11.74
C PRO A 313 7.42 -13.00 -10.45
N CYS A 314 6.12 -12.67 -10.54
CA CYS A 314 5.22 -12.66 -9.39
C CYS A 314 4.99 -14.06 -8.79
N HIS A 315 5.36 -15.14 -9.51
CA HIS A 315 5.40 -16.50 -8.98
C HIS A 315 6.48 -16.71 -7.90
N ARG A 316 7.52 -15.86 -7.83
CA ARG A 316 8.55 -15.89 -6.77
C ARG A 316 8.10 -15.26 -5.44
N ALA A 317 6.92 -14.64 -5.40
CA ALA A 317 6.37 -14.01 -4.21
C ALA A 317 5.54 -14.99 -3.37
N LEU A 318 5.89 -15.20 -2.10
CA LEU A 318 5.17 -16.12 -1.19
C LEU A 318 4.56 -15.38 0.01
N ARG A 319 3.69 -16.07 0.76
CA ARG A 319 3.30 -15.59 2.09
C ARG A 319 4.48 -15.72 3.06
N SER A 320 4.43 -14.99 4.18
CA SER A 320 5.49 -15.02 5.20
C SER A 320 5.66 -16.38 5.87
N ASP A 321 4.65 -17.24 5.82
CA ASP A 321 4.69 -18.62 6.31
C ASP A 321 5.23 -19.62 5.27
N GLY A 322 5.69 -19.15 4.11
CA GLY A 322 6.17 -19.99 3.01
C GLY A 322 5.06 -20.57 2.13
N SER A 323 3.78 -20.39 2.48
CA SER A 323 2.69 -20.88 1.63
C SER A 323 2.59 -20.09 0.31
N MET A 324 2.13 -20.76 -0.75
CA MET A 324 2.10 -20.24 -2.12
C MET A 324 1.29 -18.95 -2.31
N GLY A 325 0.38 -18.58 -1.40
CA GLY A 325 -0.48 -17.42 -1.66
C GLY A 325 -1.48 -17.66 -2.79
N GLY A 326 -2.09 -16.59 -3.27
CA GLY A 326 -2.84 -16.61 -4.53
C GLY A 326 -1.90 -16.43 -5.73
N TYR A 327 -2.33 -16.92 -6.90
CA TYR A 327 -1.71 -16.63 -8.19
C TYR A 327 -2.81 -16.40 -9.22
N ALA A 328 -2.70 -15.34 -10.02
CA ALA A 328 -3.75 -14.93 -10.96
C ALA A 328 -4.12 -16.04 -11.97
N TYR A 329 -3.20 -16.95 -12.25
CA TYR A 329 -3.37 -18.05 -13.20
C TYR A 329 -3.36 -19.44 -12.55
N GLY A 330 -3.62 -19.50 -11.24
CA GLY A 330 -3.71 -20.75 -10.48
C GLY A 330 -2.41 -21.21 -9.82
N VAL A 331 -2.53 -21.86 -8.66
CA VAL A 331 -1.39 -22.30 -7.86
C VAL A 331 -0.53 -23.36 -8.56
N ASP A 332 -1.12 -24.19 -9.42
CA ASP A 332 -0.41 -25.24 -10.15
C ASP A 332 0.64 -24.67 -11.10
N ARG A 333 0.30 -23.60 -11.85
CA ARG A 333 1.24 -22.91 -12.73
C ARG A 333 2.37 -22.26 -11.93
N LYS A 334 2.05 -21.66 -10.79
CA LYS A 334 3.05 -21.07 -9.89
C LYS A 334 4.04 -22.10 -9.38
N GLN A 335 3.54 -23.27 -8.94
CA GLN A 335 4.38 -24.37 -8.48
C GLN A 335 5.25 -24.94 -9.60
N ALA A 336 4.70 -25.09 -10.81
CA ALA A 336 5.45 -25.55 -11.97
C ALA A 336 6.60 -24.60 -12.34
N LEU A 337 6.36 -23.28 -12.31
CA LEU A 337 7.39 -22.26 -12.56
C LEU A 337 8.50 -22.30 -11.51
N LEU A 338 8.14 -22.33 -10.21
CA LEU A 338 9.13 -22.43 -9.12
C LEU A 338 9.98 -23.70 -9.24
N LYS A 339 9.35 -24.83 -9.57
CA LYS A 339 10.04 -26.10 -9.80
C LYS A 339 11.03 -26.02 -10.97
N ARG A 340 10.70 -25.33 -12.07
CA ARG A 340 11.61 -25.14 -13.22
C ARG A 340 12.83 -24.33 -12.84
N GLU A 341 12.68 -23.40 -11.92
CA GLU A 341 13.77 -22.57 -11.40
C GLU A 341 14.61 -23.29 -10.33
N GLY A 342 14.22 -24.49 -9.90
CA GLY A 342 14.90 -25.24 -8.85
C GLY A 342 14.64 -24.73 -7.43
N ALA A 343 13.56 -23.96 -7.22
CA ALA A 343 13.12 -23.57 -5.89
C ALA A 343 12.47 -24.78 -5.18
N GLU A 344 12.93 -25.09 -3.96
CA GLU A 344 12.37 -26.14 -3.08
C GLU A 344 11.10 -25.67 -2.35
#